data_AF-A0AAW8KQT5-F1
#
_entry.id   AF-A0AAW8KQT5-F1
#
_cell.length_a   1.000
_cell.length_b   1.000
_cell.length_c   1.000
_cell.angle_alpha   90.00
_cell.angle_beta   90.00
_cell.angle_gamma   90.00
#
_symmetry.space_group_name_H-M   'P 1'
#
loop_
_entity.id
_entity.type
_entity.pdbx_description
1 polymer ?
#
loop_
_entity_poly.entity_id
_entity_poly.type
_entity_poly.pdbx_seq_one_letter_code
_entity_poly.pdbx_strand_id
1 'polypeptide(L)'
;HIFGSGEFTIKTPAMETRIPEAVFAVGEQDATRLNLQEGQRITVKAGETTVSLPVQVIEYLPTGYIGYPVGLAPMVSLAEPVSVALGV
;
A
#
# COMPACT_ATOMS: atom_id res chain seq x y z
N HIS A 1 -24.27 47.23 6.58
CA HIS A 1 -24.43 45.76 6.60
C HIS A 1 -23.10 45.13 6.20
N ILE A 2 -22.40 44.53 7.15
CA ILE A 2 -21.23 43.67 6.91
C ILE A 2 -21.65 42.29 7.43
N PHE A 3 -21.71 41.31 6.54
CA PHE A 3 -22.12 39.95 6.86
C PHE A 3 -20.89 39.10 7.20
N GLY A 4 -20.94 38.43 8.35
CA GLY A 4 -20.37 37.09 8.52
C GLY A 4 -18.93 36.99 8.98
N SER A 5 -18.64 37.36 10.24
CA SER A 5 -17.61 36.69 11.01
C SER A 5 -18.17 35.35 11.51
N GLY A 6 -17.47 34.27 11.20
CA GLY A 6 -17.73 32.92 11.66
C GLY A 6 -17.28 31.93 10.58
N GLU A 7 -16.56 30.86 10.81
CA GLU A 7 -15.94 30.30 12.01
C GLU A 7 -15.27 29.01 11.47
N PHE A 8 -14.19 28.57 12.10
CA PHE A 8 -13.63 27.22 11.99
C PHE A 8 -12.81 26.79 10.74
N THR A 9 -11.54 26.53 11.06
CA THR A 9 -10.70 25.41 10.59
C THR A 9 -9.54 25.78 9.68
N ILE A 10 -8.59 26.51 10.28
CA ILE A 10 -7.16 26.30 10.01
C ILE A 10 -6.81 24.92 10.58
N LYS A 11 -7.08 23.82 9.85
CA LYS A 11 -6.48 22.51 10.10
C LYS A 11 -6.49 21.66 8.84
N THR A 12 -5.49 21.84 7.98
CA THR A 12 -4.77 20.68 7.44
C THR A 12 -3.44 21.13 6.82
N PRO A 13 -2.36 21.25 7.62
CA PRO A 13 -1.06 20.90 7.08
C PRO A 13 -1.05 19.37 6.94
N ALA A 14 -1.75 18.83 5.94
CA ALA A 14 -1.67 17.39 5.62
C ALA A 14 -1.31 17.17 4.14
N MET A 15 -0.69 18.20 3.55
CA MET A 15 0.04 18.12 2.30
C MET A 15 1.55 18.14 2.57
N GLU A 16 2.00 17.77 3.77
CA GLU A 16 3.41 17.47 4.00
C GLU A 16 3.70 16.09 3.42
N THR A 17 4.23 16.13 2.20
CA THR A 17 5.14 15.11 1.68
C THR A 17 4.53 13.72 1.52
N ARG A 18 3.54 13.60 0.64
CA ARG A 18 3.21 12.30 0.03
C ARG A 18 4.21 12.04 -1.09
N ILE A 19 5.45 11.69 -0.74
CA ILE A 19 6.22 10.85 -1.67
C ILE A 19 5.54 9.49 -1.52
N PRO A 20 4.78 9.00 -2.53
CA PRO A 20 4.17 7.69 -2.40
C PRO A 20 5.32 6.68 -2.40
N GLU A 21 5.60 6.12 -1.22
CA GLU A 21 6.52 5.00 -1.13
C GLU A 21 5.87 3.80 -1.80
N ALA A 22 6.66 2.99 -2.50
CA ALA A 22 6.15 1.77 -3.10
C ALA A 22 5.75 0.81 -1.98
N VAL A 23 4.44 0.57 -1.83
CA VAL A 23 3.87 -0.33 -0.82
C VAL A 23 2.94 -1.35 -1.46
N PHE A 24 2.93 -2.57 -0.95
CA PHE A 24 1.96 -3.59 -1.36
C PHE A 24 0.65 -3.40 -0.58
N ALA A 25 -0.45 -3.14 -1.25
CA ALA A 25 -1.73 -3.04 -0.58
C ALA A 25 -2.31 -4.44 -0.34
N VAL A 26 -2.70 -4.78 0.89
CA VAL A 26 -3.27 -6.08 1.24
C VAL A 26 -4.55 -5.86 2.04
N GLY A 27 -5.58 -6.69 1.83
CA GLY A 27 -6.81 -6.62 2.61
C GLY A 27 -6.57 -7.04 4.06
N GLU A 28 -7.29 -6.49 5.03
CA GLU A 28 -7.18 -6.92 6.44
C GLU A 28 -7.34 -8.43 6.62
N GLN A 29 -8.23 -9.05 5.85
CA GLN A 29 -8.48 -10.49 5.90
C GLN A 29 -7.27 -11.29 5.42
N ASP A 30 -6.64 -10.88 4.33
CA ASP A 30 -5.40 -11.52 3.84
C ASP A 30 -4.22 -11.23 4.75
N ALA A 31 -4.14 -10.02 5.29
CA ALA A 31 -3.10 -9.66 6.24
C ALA A 31 -3.20 -10.56 7.48
N THR A 32 -4.40 -10.75 8.03
CA THR A 32 -4.64 -11.67 9.15
C THR A 32 -4.33 -13.12 8.78
N ARG A 33 -4.77 -13.59 7.60
CA ARG A 33 -4.57 -14.97 7.12
C ARG A 33 -3.09 -15.30 6.88
N LEU A 34 -2.33 -14.33 6.38
CA LEU A 34 -0.89 -14.44 6.10
C LEU A 34 -0.02 -13.99 7.28
N ASN A 35 -0.63 -13.57 8.40
CA ASN A 35 0.06 -13.00 9.55
C ASN A 35 0.95 -11.78 9.20
N LEU A 36 0.49 -10.97 8.24
CA LEU A 36 1.13 -9.74 7.83
C LEU A 36 0.71 -8.57 8.71
N GLN A 37 1.68 -7.75 9.08
CA GLN A 37 1.48 -6.51 9.80
C GLN A 37 1.60 -5.30 8.86
N GLU A 38 0.93 -4.20 9.21
CA GLU A 38 1.14 -2.93 8.52
C GLU A 38 2.61 -2.50 8.62
N GLY A 39 3.20 -2.12 7.49
CA GLY A 39 4.62 -1.77 7.37
C GLY A 39 5.56 -2.98 7.25
N GLN A 40 5.08 -4.22 7.36
CA GLN A 40 5.92 -5.41 7.23
C GLN A 40 6.46 -5.53 5.81
N ARG A 41 7.78 -5.74 5.67
CA ARG A 41 8.38 -5.94 4.34
C ARG A 41 8.13 -7.36 3.84
N ILE A 42 7.57 -7.44 2.64
CA ILE A 42 7.42 -8.70 1.90
C ILE A 42 8.26 -8.65 0.64
N THR A 43 8.75 -9.81 0.23
CA THR A 43 9.48 -9.97 -1.02
C THR A 43 8.60 -10.71 -2.02
N VAL A 44 8.22 -10.04 -3.09
CA VAL A 44 7.51 -10.64 -4.23
C VAL A 44 8.51 -10.94 -5.33
N LYS A 45 8.55 -12.20 -5.75
CA LYS A 45 9.33 -12.65 -6.90
C LYS A 45 8.39 -13.02 -8.04
N ALA A 46 8.53 -12.35 -9.17
CA ALA A 46 7.80 -12.63 -10.40
C ALA A 46 8.83 -12.90 -11.50
N GLY A 47 8.95 -14.16 -11.92
CA GLY A 47 9.98 -14.57 -12.88
C GLY A 47 11.40 -14.29 -12.37
N GLU A 48 12.15 -13.47 -13.12
CA GLU A 48 13.49 -12.98 -12.76
C GLU A 48 13.47 -11.71 -11.88
N THR A 49 12.32 -11.07 -11.73
CA THR A 49 12.20 -9.81 -10.98
C THR A 49 11.89 -10.09 -9.51
N THR A 50 12.71 -9.54 -8.62
CA THR A 50 12.49 -9.61 -7.17
C THR A 50 12.28 -8.22 -6.60
N VAL A 51 11.18 -8.04 -5.87
CA VAL A 51 10.72 -6.74 -5.36
C VAL A 51 10.43 -6.87 -3.87
N SER A 52 11.16 -6.13 -3.04
CA SER A 52 10.94 -6.12 -1.59
C SER A 52 10.37 -4.77 -1.16
N LEU A 53 9.12 -4.76 -0.72
CA LEU A 53 8.41 -3.54 -0.32
C LEU A 53 7.62 -3.77 0.97
N PRO A 54 7.38 -2.72 1.76
CA PRO A 54 6.46 -2.79 2.89
C PRO A 54 5.02 -3.03 2.44
N VAL A 55 4.24 -3.68 3.29
CA VAL A 55 2.81 -3.91 3.12
C VAL A 55 2.02 -2.78 3.77
N GLN A 56 0.98 -2.32 3.10
CA GLN A 56 -0.05 -1.45 3.63
C GLN A 56 -1.35 -2.26 3.73
N VAL A 57 -1.95 -2.30 4.91
CA VAL A 57 -3.23 -2.99 5.09
C VAL A 57 -4.37 -2.02 4.81
N ILE A 58 -5.31 -2.39 3.94
CA ILE A 58 -6.46 -1.56 3.56
C ILE A 58 -7.76 -2.36 3.67
N GLU A 59 -8.79 -1.78 4.30
CA GLU A 59 -10.05 -2.48 4.60
C GLU A 59 -10.90 -2.79 3.36
N TYR A 60 -10.78 -1.98 2.29
CA TYR A 60 -11.64 -2.07 1.11
C TYR A 60 -11.10 -3.00 0.01
N LEU A 61 -9.97 -3.68 0.25
CA LEU A 61 -9.43 -4.63 -0.74
C LEU A 61 -10.08 -6.01 -0.56
N PRO A 62 -10.65 -6.59 -1.62
CA PRO A 62 -11.25 -7.92 -1.55
C PRO A 62 -10.20 -8.99 -1.24
N THR A 63 -10.64 -10.04 -0.55
CA THR A 63 -9.77 -11.14 -0.15
C THR A 63 -9.18 -11.87 -1.35
N GLY A 64 -7.90 -12.24 -1.29
CA GLY A 64 -7.15 -12.90 -2.35
C GLY A 64 -6.50 -11.94 -3.36
N TYR A 65 -6.60 -10.63 -3.16
CA TYR A 65 -5.97 -9.62 -4.00
C TYR A 65 -4.84 -8.91 -3.25
N ILE A 66 -3.77 -8.58 -3.98
CA ILE A 66 -2.68 -7.73 -3.50
C ILE A 66 -2.56 -6.57 -4.48
N GLY A 67 -2.67 -5.35 -3.99
CA GLY A 67 -2.42 -4.14 -4.75
C GLY A 67 -0.92 -3.97 -4.99
N TYR A 68 -0.56 -3.84 -6.27
CA TYR A 68 0.80 -3.53 -6.70
C TYR A 68 0.92 -2.03 -7.00
N PRO A 69 1.91 -1.32 -6.44
CA PRO A 69 2.09 0.11 -6.70
C PRO A 69 2.75 0.31 -8.08
N VAL A 70 1.95 0.16 -9.14
CA VAL A 70 2.39 0.36 -10.53
C VAL A 70 2.99 1.75 -10.71
N GLY A 71 4.20 1.83 -11.27
CA GLY A 71 4.92 3.10 -11.48
C GLY A 71 5.83 3.53 -10.32
N LEU A 72 5.73 2.91 -9.14
CA LEU A 72 6.64 3.13 -8.01
C LEU A 72 7.53 1.91 -7.73
N ALA A 73 7.11 0.74 -8.21
CA ALA A 73 7.86 -0.50 -8.16
C ALA A 73 8.22 -1.00 -9.58
N PRO A 74 9.23 -1.88 -9.72
CA PRO A 74 9.63 -2.44 -11.02
C PRO A 74 8.44 -3.05 -11.75
N MET A 75 8.40 -3.00 -13.08
CA MET A 75 7.33 -3.70 -13.80
C MET A 75 7.53 -5.21 -13.63
N VAL A 76 6.58 -5.86 -12.97
CA VAL A 76 6.54 -7.33 -12.85
C VAL A 76 5.67 -7.91 -13.95
N SER A 77 6.15 -8.96 -14.61
CA SER A 77 5.35 -9.69 -15.58
C SER A 77 4.41 -10.65 -14.85
N LEU A 78 3.10 -10.43 -14.96
CA LEU A 78 2.09 -11.37 -14.45
C LEU A 78 1.88 -12.59 -15.35
N ALA A 79 2.59 -12.66 -16.50
CA ALA A 79 2.60 -13.83 -17.36
C ALA A 79 3.46 -14.97 -16.76
N GLU A 80 4.30 -14.66 -15.78
CA GLU A 80 5.16 -15.60 -15.07
C GLU A 80 4.58 -15.93 -13.69
N PRO A 81 4.86 -17.12 -13.14
CA PRO A 81 4.40 -17.46 -11.78
C PRO A 81 4.96 -16.48 -10.77
N VAL A 82 4.05 -15.85 -10.01
CA VAL A 82 4.38 -14.92 -8.94
C VAL A 82 4.42 -15.69 -7.61
N SER A 83 5.56 -15.63 -6.93
CA SER A 83 5.74 -16.19 -5.59
C SER A 83 5.95 -15.05 -4.59
N VAL A 84 5.22 -15.09 -3.49
CA VAL A 84 5.34 -14.10 -2.41
C VAL A 84 6.02 -14.78 -1.22
N ALA A 85 7.16 -14.25 -0.81
CA ALA A 85 7.86 -14.64 0.40
C ALA A 85 7.63 -13.57 1.48
N LEU A 86 7.08 -13.99 2.61
CA LEU A 86 6.92 -13.14 3.79
C LEU A 86 8.29 -13.11 4.49
N GLY A 87 8.84 -11.91 4.71
CA GLY A 87 10.07 -11.76 5.50
C GLY A 87 9.78 -12.18 6.94
N VAL A 88 10.53 -13.18 7.43
CA VAL A 88 10.45 -13.68 8.81
C VAL A 88 11.06 -12.70 9.80
#